data_AF-A0A349VPA4-F1
#
_entry.id   AF-A0A349VPA4-F1
#
_cell.length_a   1.000
_cell.length_b   1.000
_cell.length_c   1.000
_cell.angle_alpha   90.00
_cell.angle_beta   90.00
_cell.angle_gamma   90.00
#
_symmetry.space_group_name_H-M   'P 1'
#
loop_
_entity.id
_entity.type
_entity.pdbx_description
1 polymer ?
#
loop_
_entity_poly.entity_id
_entity_poly.type
_entity_poly.pdbx_seq_one_letter_code
_entity_poly.pdbx_strand_id
1 'polypeptide(L)'
;MRPMKSVGNSTTTPRDMVNREDVWKVVCTLSAQVASRLRKHHFFAGTVVIWVRDTDLKSYEKQRALPAETNDEKEIAKLAMELFDESYDWHAPLRSFGVRTTHLSDEEDYHQMTIFESAEKIQKDDRVNQTVDELRARYGYNIVMRGTQLEGKSDLTEDGREDHPHGGFREDL
;
A
#
# COMPACT_ATOMS: atom_id res chain seq x y z
N MET A 1 -20.74 -0.30 15.18
CA MET A 1 -19.60 -0.76 14.36
C MET A 1 -18.42 0.14 14.69
N ARG A 2 -17.21 -0.38 14.99
CA ARG A 2 -16.05 0.51 15.20
C ARG A 2 -15.60 1.03 13.84
N PRO A 3 -15.30 2.34 13.69
CA PRO A 3 -14.80 2.87 12.43
C PRO A 3 -13.45 2.22 12.09
N MET A 4 -13.23 1.95 10.81
CA MET A 4 -11.96 1.42 10.32
C MET A 4 -10.89 2.51 10.52
N LYS A 5 -9.81 2.18 11.24
CA LYS A 5 -8.77 3.15 11.62
C LYS A 5 -7.55 3.12 10.70
N SER A 6 -7.38 2.04 9.95
CA SER A 6 -6.24 1.80 9.08
C SER A 6 -6.54 0.74 8.04
N VAL A 7 -5.88 0.81 6.89
CA VAL A 7 -5.90 -0.23 5.84
C VAL A 7 -4.46 -0.61 5.54
N GLY A 8 -4.12 -1.89 5.52
CA GLY A 8 -2.72 -2.29 5.28
C GLY A 8 -2.60 -3.70 4.74
N ASN A 9 -1.41 -4.01 4.23
CA ASN A 9 -1.01 -5.37 3.95
C ASN A 9 0.48 -5.56 4.21
N SER A 10 0.88 -6.80 4.48
CA SER A 10 2.28 -7.18 4.62
C SER A 10 2.53 -8.54 3.99
N THR A 11 3.78 -8.80 3.63
CA THR A 11 4.18 -10.09 3.10
C THR A 11 5.57 -10.49 3.60
N THR A 12 5.75 -11.79 3.78
CA THR A 12 7.08 -12.39 3.95
C THR A 12 7.46 -13.00 2.61
N THR A 13 8.56 -12.52 2.04
CA THR A 13 8.95 -12.92 0.69
C THR A 13 9.55 -14.33 0.70
N PRO A 14 9.30 -15.16 -0.33
CA PRO A 14 9.87 -16.51 -0.41
C PRO A 14 11.40 -16.49 -0.60
N ARG A 15 11.92 -15.39 -1.14
CA ARG A 15 13.34 -15.07 -1.23
C ARG A 15 13.59 -13.73 -0.53
N ASP A 16 14.70 -13.62 0.19
CA ASP A 16 15.09 -12.37 0.81
C ASP A 16 15.36 -11.29 -0.25
N MET A 17 14.89 -10.06 0.01
CA MET A 17 15.11 -8.89 -0.83
C MET A 17 16.53 -8.36 -0.56
N VAL A 18 17.37 -8.32 -1.58
CA VAL A 18 18.80 -7.99 -1.44
C VAL A 18 19.19 -6.67 -2.11
N ASN A 19 18.24 -6.06 -2.83
CA ASN A 19 18.44 -4.79 -3.51
C ASN A 19 17.15 -3.97 -3.53
N ARG A 20 17.27 -2.68 -3.86
CA ARG A 20 16.16 -1.73 -3.87
C ARG A 20 15.06 -2.10 -4.86
N GLU A 21 15.40 -2.78 -5.96
CA GLU A 21 14.43 -3.20 -6.99
C GLU A 21 13.50 -4.31 -6.46
N ASP A 22 14.02 -5.24 -5.66
CA ASP A 22 13.23 -6.28 -5.01
C ASP A 22 12.18 -5.63 -4.07
N VAL A 23 12.61 -4.65 -3.27
CA VAL A 23 11.73 -3.91 -2.36
C VAL A 23 10.68 -3.12 -3.14
N TRP A 24 11.09 -2.45 -4.21
CA TRP A 24 10.18 -1.70 -5.08
C TRP A 24 9.03 -2.56 -5.60
N LYS A 25 9.33 -3.78 -6.09
CA LYS A 25 8.31 -4.72 -6.59
C LYS A 25 7.30 -5.10 -5.51
N VAL A 26 7.78 -5.37 -4.29
CA VAL A 26 6.92 -5.69 -3.15
C VAL A 26 6.07 -4.49 -2.74
N VAL A 27 6.68 -3.30 -2.64
CA VAL A 27 5.96 -2.07 -2.28
C VAL A 27 4.88 -1.75 -3.30
N CYS A 28 5.16 -1.80 -4.60
CA CYS A 28 4.12 -1.58 -5.63
C CYS A 28 2.93 -2.52 -5.46
N THR A 29 3.20 -3.80 -5.18
CA THR A 29 2.15 -4.80 -5.00
C THR A 29 1.32 -4.51 -3.75
N LEU A 30 1.97 -4.27 -2.60
CA LEU A 30 1.29 -3.98 -1.35
C LEU A 30 0.49 -2.67 -1.43
N SER A 31 1.07 -1.61 -2.00
CA SER A 31 0.39 -0.32 -2.17
C SER A 31 -0.83 -0.42 -3.08
N ALA A 32 -0.77 -1.20 -4.16
CA ALA A 32 -1.93 -1.41 -5.02
C ALA A 32 -3.06 -2.17 -4.31
N GLN A 33 -2.71 -3.17 -3.49
CA GLN A 33 -3.70 -3.89 -2.68
C GLN A 33 -4.32 -3.00 -1.59
N VAL A 34 -3.52 -2.13 -0.96
CA VAL A 34 -4.01 -1.14 0.02
C VAL A 34 -4.93 -0.14 -0.67
N ALA A 35 -4.52 0.42 -1.80
CA ALA A 35 -5.29 1.38 -2.58
C ALA A 35 -6.62 0.81 -3.08
N SER A 36 -6.62 -0.44 -3.57
CA SER A 36 -7.84 -1.14 -3.97
C SER A 36 -8.81 -1.31 -2.80
N ARG A 37 -8.31 -1.63 -1.59
CA ARG A 37 -9.14 -1.71 -0.38
C ARG A 37 -9.67 -0.34 0.04
N LEU A 38 -8.86 0.72 -0.04
CA LEU A 38 -9.32 2.08 0.22
C LEU A 38 -10.48 2.47 -0.70
N ARG A 39 -10.32 2.26 -2.01
CA ARG A 39 -11.37 2.54 -3.01
C ARG A 39 -12.63 1.71 -2.80
N LYS A 40 -12.48 0.42 -2.47
CA LYS A 40 -13.63 -0.46 -2.15
C LYS A 40 -14.47 0.05 -0.97
N HIS A 41 -13.82 0.73 -0.02
CA HIS A 41 -14.47 1.28 1.15
C HIS A 41 -14.71 2.79 1.05
N HIS A 42 -14.49 3.41 -0.12
CA HIS A 42 -14.68 4.85 -0.33
C HIS A 42 -13.87 5.72 0.64
N PHE A 43 -12.65 5.28 0.97
CA PHE A 43 -11.73 6.01 1.86
C PHE A 43 -10.56 6.64 1.11
N PHE A 44 -10.09 7.76 1.62
CA PHE A 44 -8.80 8.37 1.32
C PHE A 44 -7.89 8.26 2.54
N ALA A 45 -6.58 8.17 2.31
CA ALA A 45 -5.58 8.04 3.37
C ALA A 45 -4.74 9.32 3.49
N GLY A 46 -4.55 9.80 4.72
CA GLY A 46 -3.69 10.95 5.03
C GLY A 46 -2.29 10.58 5.52
N THR A 47 -1.99 9.30 5.77
CA THR A 47 -0.66 8.89 6.28
C THR A 47 -0.28 7.51 5.74
N VAL A 48 1.00 7.36 5.39
CA VAL A 48 1.61 6.07 5.01
C VAL A 48 2.54 5.62 6.12
N VAL A 49 2.48 4.33 6.43
CA VAL A 49 3.28 3.63 7.42
C VAL A 49 3.95 2.43 6.74
N ILE A 50 5.26 2.29 6.90
CA ILE A 50 6.00 1.10 6.49
C ILE A 50 6.45 0.31 7.71
N TRP A 51 6.38 -1.01 7.60
CA TRP A 51 6.97 -1.93 8.55
C TRP A 51 7.95 -2.83 7.81
N VAL A 52 9.16 -2.97 8.34
CA VAL A 52 10.25 -3.67 7.66
C VAL A 52 10.89 -4.63 8.64
N ARG A 53 11.21 -5.85 8.18
CA ARG A 53 11.96 -6.84 8.95
C ARG A 53 13.09 -7.45 8.14
N ASP A 54 14.27 -7.51 8.73
CA ASP A 54 15.47 -8.12 8.16
C ASP A 54 15.58 -9.63 8.45
N THR A 55 16.62 -10.26 7.90
CA THR A 55 16.92 -11.68 8.15
C THR A 55 17.38 -11.99 9.58
N ASP A 56 17.83 -10.98 10.32
CA ASP A 56 18.20 -11.08 11.74
C ASP A 56 16.98 -10.98 12.67
N LEU A 57 15.76 -10.94 12.11
CA LEU A 57 14.48 -10.76 12.80
C LEU A 57 14.29 -9.38 13.44
N LYS A 58 15.20 -8.43 13.20
CA LYS A 58 15.03 -7.05 13.65
C LYS A 58 14.00 -6.38 12.76
N SER A 59 13.13 -5.60 13.39
CA SER A 59 12.07 -4.89 12.68
C SER A 59 11.98 -3.45 13.14
N TYR A 60 11.53 -2.59 12.24
CA TYR A 60 11.24 -1.20 12.56
C TYR A 60 9.99 -0.73 11.80
N GLU A 61 9.41 0.37 12.28
CA GLU A 61 8.29 1.06 11.65
C GLU A 61 8.65 2.52 11.42
N LYS A 62 8.21 3.07 10.29
CA LYS A 62 8.30 4.50 9.98
C LYS A 62 6.99 4.96 9.36
N GLN A 63 6.63 6.22 9.61
CA GLN A 63 5.42 6.82 9.04
C GLN A 63 5.66 8.25 8.58
N ARG A 64 4.87 8.68 7.59
CA ARG A 64 4.84 10.07 7.14
C ARG A 64 3.43 10.44 6.67
N ALA A 65 3.00 11.65 7.03
CA ALA A 65 1.77 12.22 6.54
C ALA A 65 1.89 12.55 5.04
N LEU A 66 0.84 12.28 4.28
CA LEU A 66 0.75 12.69 2.89
C LEU A 66 0.44 14.19 2.81
N PRO A 67 0.97 14.90 1.80
CA PRO A 67 0.67 16.33 1.60
C PRO A 67 -0.79 16.57 1.24
N ALA A 68 -1.45 15.58 0.64
CA ALA A 68 -2.87 15.54 0.36
C ALA A 68 -3.38 14.10 0.54
N GLU A 69 -4.60 13.95 1.04
CA GLU A 69 -5.21 12.63 1.21
C GLU A 69 -5.36 11.94 -0.15
N THR A 70 -5.09 10.63 -0.19
CA THR A 70 -5.08 9.88 -1.45
C THR A 70 -5.56 8.45 -1.29
N ASN A 71 -6.11 7.91 -2.35
CA ASN A 71 -6.34 6.48 -2.55
C ASN A 71 -5.57 5.97 -3.79
N ASP A 72 -4.58 6.73 -4.27
CA ASP A 72 -3.72 6.36 -5.40
C ASP A 72 -2.57 5.46 -4.94
N GLU A 73 -2.47 4.28 -5.54
CA GLU A 73 -1.41 3.31 -5.31
C GLU A 73 0.00 3.86 -5.56
N LYS A 74 0.17 4.80 -6.50
CA LYS A 74 1.46 5.41 -6.84
C LYS A 74 1.94 6.36 -5.76
N GLU A 75 1.06 7.21 -5.24
CA GLU A 75 1.40 8.13 -4.16
C GLU A 75 1.77 7.35 -2.89
N ILE A 76 1.01 6.29 -2.58
CA ILE A 76 1.30 5.39 -1.46
C ILE A 76 2.64 4.68 -1.68
N ALA A 77 2.89 4.10 -2.87
CA ALA A 77 4.14 3.39 -3.17
C ALA A 77 5.36 4.31 -3.15
N LYS A 78 5.24 5.51 -3.71
CA LYS A 78 6.31 6.51 -3.72
C LYS A 78 6.70 6.89 -2.31
N LEU A 79 5.73 7.26 -1.47
CA LEU A 79 6.00 7.68 -0.10
C LEU A 79 6.54 6.52 0.77
N ALA A 80 6.03 5.30 0.58
CA ALA A 80 6.55 4.12 1.26
C ALA A 80 8.03 3.87 0.91
N MET A 81 8.42 4.10 -0.35
CA MET A 81 9.80 3.92 -0.78
C MET A 81 10.72 5.05 -0.33
N GLU A 82 10.24 6.29 -0.29
CA GLU A 82 10.99 7.40 0.31
C GLU A 82 11.28 7.12 1.80
N LEU A 83 10.25 6.67 2.55
CA LEU A 83 10.41 6.25 3.94
C LEU A 83 11.45 5.13 4.10
N PHE A 84 11.45 4.16 3.18
CA PHE A 84 12.39 3.06 3.19
C PHE A 84 13.82 3.54 2.89
N ASP A 85 14.01 4.29 1.81
CA ASP A 85 15.31 4.79 1.36
C ASP A 85 15.98 5.69 2.43
N GLU A 86 15.20 6.44 3.21
CA GLU A 86 15.71 7.26 4.31
C GLU A 86 16.05 6.48 5.59
N SER A 87 15.52 5.26 5.73
CA SER A 87 15.61 4.49 6.98
C SER A 87 16.46 3.22 6.89
N TYR A 88 16.84 2.79 5.69
CA TYR A 88 17.56 1.54 5.48
C TYR A 88 18.87 1.74 4.72
N ASP A 89 19.96 1.26 5.30
CA ASP A 89 21.34 1.38 4.79
C ASP A 89 21.91 0.04 4.27
N TRP A 90 21.05 -0.95 4.01
CA TRP A 90 21.44 -2.26 3.47
C TRP A 90 22.43 -3.06 4.34
N HIS A 91 22.38 -2.90 5.67
CA HIS A 91 23.19 -3.70 6.59
C HIS A 91 22.84 -5.20 6.59
N ALA A 92 21.64 -5.58 6.15
CA ALA A 92 21.18 -6.96 5.99
C ALA A 92 20.20 -7.09 4.80
N PRO A 93 19.93 -8.30 4.30
CA PRO A 93 18.78 -8.55 3.43
C PRO A 93 17.46 -8.42 4.20
N LEU A 94 16.39 -8.09 3.48
CA LEU A 94 15.05 -7.99 4.05
C LEU A 94 14.25 -9.26 3.81
N ARG A 95 13.47 -9.67 4.80
CA ARG A 95 12.62 -10.87 4.74
C ARG A 95 11.13 -10.55 4.65
N SER A 96 10.71 -9.44 5.26
CA SER A 96 9.30 -9.06 5.26
C SER A 96 9.15 -7.55 5.11
N PHE A 97 8.07 -7.14 4.43
CA PHE A 97 7.71 -5.74 4.24
C PHE A 97 6.20 -5.57 4.40
N GLY A 98 5.80 -4.47 5.02
CA GLY A 98 4.41 -4.07 5.20
C GLY A 98 4.20 -2.62 4.79
N VAL A 99 3.05 -2.37 4.17
CA VAL A 99 2.54 -1.03 3.85
C VAL A 99 1.17 -0.89 4.50
N ARG A 100 0.98 0.18 5.27
CA ARG A 100 -0.29 0.51 5.92
C ARG A 100 -0.59 2.00 5.72
N THR A 101 -1.87 2.32 5.61
CA THR A 101 -2.38 3.69 5.64
C THR A 101 -3.21 3.94 6.89
N THR A 102 -3.14 5.17 7.38
CA THR A 102 -3.89 5.66 8.56
C THR A 102 -4.42 7.07 8.27
N HIS A 103 -5.17 7.64 9.22
CA HIS A 103 -5.91 8.90 9.03
C HIS A 103 -6.82 8.82 7.82
N LEU A 104 -7.84 7.97 7.93
CA LEU A 104 -8.78 7.72 6.84
C LEU A 104 -9.90 8.75 6.86
N SER A 105 -10.18 9.35 5.71
CA SER A 105 -11.31 10.25 5.46
C SER A 105 -12.28 9.59 4.49
N ASP A 106 -13.58 9.82 4.70
CA ASP A 106 -14.62 9.35 3.79
C ASP A 106 -14.63 10.18 2.50
N GLU A 107 -15.02 9.55 1.40
CA GLU A 107 -15.10 10.18 0.08
C GLU A 107 -15.99 11.44 0.08
N GLU A 108 -17.06 11.48 0.87
CA GLU A 108 -17.92 12.66 1.01
C GLU A 108 -17.16 13.88 1.58
N ASP A 109 -16.30 13.67 2.57
CA ASP A 109 -15.46 14.73 3.16
C ASP A 109 -14.39 15.20 2.16
N TYR A 110 -13.84 14.26 1.38
CA TYR A 110 -12.83 14.56 0.36
C TYR A 110 -13.39 15.42 -0.78
N HIS A 111 -14.56 15.07 -1.33
CA HIS A 111 -15.20 15.82 -2.43
C HIS A 111 -15.48 17.29 -2.08
N GLN A 112 -15.74 17.60 -0.80
CA GLN A 112 -15.94 18.98 -0.35
C GLN A 112 -14.66 19.83 -0.43
N MET A 113 -13.47 19.21 -0.32
CA MET A 113 -12.19 19.92 -0.41
C MET A 113 -11.74 20.18 -1.86
N THR A 114 -12.15 19.32 -2.80
CA THR A 114 -11.60 19.27 -4.17
C THR A 114 -12.39 20.09 -5.20
N ILE A 115 -13.17 21.09 -4.78
CA ILE A 115 -14.05 21.94 -5.64
C ILE A 115 -13.32 22.57 -6.85
N PHE A 116 -11.99 22.65 -6.83
CA PHE A 116 -11.17 23.27 -7.86
C PHE A 116 -10.62 22.31 -8.92
N GLU A 117 -10.72 20.99 -8.76
CA GLU A 117 -10.40 20.03 -9.83
C GLU A 117 -11.62 19.81 -10.73
N SER A 118 -11.41 19.68 -12.04
CA SER A 118 -12.51 19.39 -12.97
C SER A 118 -13.13 18.03 -12.61
N ALA A 119 -14.39 18.04 -12.15
CA ALA A 119 -15.15 16.84 -11.77
C ALA A 119 -15.10 15.72 -12.83
N GLU A 120 -15.00 16.07 -14.11
CA GLU A 120 -14.85 15.12 -15.22
C GLU A 120 -13.56 14.29 -15.16
N LYS A 121 -12.46 14.88 -14.68
CA LYS A 121 -11.16 14.19 -14.58
C LYS A 121 -11.18 13.18 -13.43
N ILE A 122 -11.68 13.60 -12.26
CA ILE A 122 -11.85 12.72 -11.08
C ILE A 122 -12.71 11.51 -11.46
N GLN A 123 -13.90 11.75 -12.03
CA GLN A 123 -14.80 10.68 -12.45
C GLN A 123 -14.17 9.73 -13.48
N LYS A 124 -13.35 10.24 -14.40
CA LYS A 124 -12.69 9.41 -15.40
C LYS A 124 -11.63 8.52 -14.76
N ASP A 125 -10.79 9.08 -13.90
CA ASP A 125 -9.72 8.35 -13.22
C ASP A 125 -10.31 7.29 -12.26
N ASP A 126 -11.39 7.63 -11.54
CA ASP A 126 -12.11 6.69 -10.67
C ASP A 126 -12.70 5.51 -11.45
N ARG A 127 -13.35 5.76 -12.58
CA ARG A 127 -13.90 4.68 -13.43
C ARG A 127 -12.82 3.75 -13.96
N VAL A 128 -11.66 4.29 -14.33
CA VAL A 128 -10.52 3.48 -14.77
C VAL A 128 -10.01 2.62 -13.61
N ASN A 129 -9.78 3.22 -12.44
CA ASN A 129 -9.28 2.51 -11.26
C ASN A 129 -10.27 1.42 -10.79
N GLN A 130 -11.57 1.71 -10.79
CA GLN A 130 -12.61 0.75 -10.45
C GLN A 130 -12.63 -0.44 -11.41
N THR A 131 -12.52 -0.18 -12.72
CA THR A 131 -12.45 -1.25 -13.74
C THR A 131 -11.22 -2.14 -13.52
N VAL A 132 -10.07 -1.54 -13.24
CA VAL A 132 -8.83 -2.30 -12.95
C VAL A 132 -9.00 -3.15 -11.69
N ASP A 133 -9.59 -2.60 -10.63
CA ASP A 133 -9.82 -3.32 -9.38
C ASP A 133 -10.83 -4.46 -9.54
N GLU A 134 -11.91 -4.27 -10.30
CA GLU A 134 -12.88 -5.33 -10.62
C GLU A 134 -12.23 -6.50 -11.37
N LEU A 135 -11.36 -6.19 -12.32
CA LEU A 135 -10.59 -7.18 -13.06
C LEU A 135 -9.66 -7.95 -12.11
N ARG A 136 -8.92 -7.25 -11.25
CA ARG A 136 -8.02 -7.87 -10.24
C ARG A 136 -8.79 -8.73 -9.24
N ALA A 137 -9.96 -8.29 -8.79
CA ALA A 137 -10.81 -9.04 -7.87
C ALA A 137 -11.34 -10.34 -8.48
N ARG A 138 -11.60 -10.36 -9.79
CA ARG A 138 -12.16 -11.53 -10.49
C ARG A 138 -11.09 -12.53 -10.94
N TYR A 139 -9.91 -12.06 -11.34
CA TYR A 139 -8.91 -12.90 -12.00
C TYR A 139 -7.51 -12.87 -11.35
N GLY A 140 -7.37 -12.20 -10.21
CA GLY A 140 -6.11 -12.05 -9.48
C GLY A 140 -5.25 -10.89 -9.98
N TYR A 141 -4.27 -10.47 -9.18
CA TYR A 141 -3.47 -9.27 -9.44
C TYR A 141 -2.65 -9.33 -10.75
N ASN A 142 -2.30 -10.54 -11.21
CA ASN A 142 -1.40 -10.77 -12.35
C ASN A 142 -2.01 -10.49 -13.73
N ILE A 143 -3.32 -10.25 -13.84
CA ILE A 143 -4.00 -10.06 -15.13
C ILE A 143 -3.91 -8.63 -15.68
N VAL A 144 -3.77 -7.62 -14.81
CA VAL A 144 -3.56 -6.22 -15.19
C VAL A 144 -2.48 -5.63 -14.29
N MET A 145 -1.28 -5.57 -14.84
CA MET A 145 -0.13 -4.93 -14.23
C MET A 145 0.20 -3.65 -14.98
N ARG A 146 0.64 -2.61 -14.26
CA ARG A 146 1.17 -1.41 -14.91
C ARG A 146 2.49 -1.76 -15.60
N GLY A 147 2.78 -1.10 -16.73
CA GLY A 147 3.99 -1.36 -17.51
C GLY A 147 5.30 -1.20 -16.72
N THR A 148 5.31 -0.43 -15.63
CA THR A 148 6.43 -0.32 -14.68
C THR A 148 6.73 -1.60 -13.89
N GLN A 149 5.84 -2.59 -13.91
CA GLN A 149 5.98 -3.89 -13.25
C GLN A 149 6.31 -5.04 -14.22
N LEU A 150 6.48 -4.75 -15.53
CA LEU A 150 6.62 -5.79 -16.55
C LEU A 150 7.90 -6.64 -16.43
N GLU A 151 8.95 -6.15 -15.76
CA GLU A 151 10.26 -6.82 -15.65
C GLU A 151 10.40 -7.78 -14.46
N GLY A 152 9.34 -8.05 -13.69
CA GLY A 152 9.38 -9.04 -12.63
C GLY A 152 8.04 -9.69 -12.42
N LYS A 153 7.87 -10.95 -12.85
CA LYS A 153 6.80 -11.80 -12.32
C LYS A 153 6.98 -11.87 -10.81
N SER A 154 6.13 -11.17 -10.06
CA SER A 154 6.09 -11.30 -8.61
C SER A 154 5.38 -12.61 -8.28
N ASP A 155 6.10 -13.62 -7.82
CA ASP A 155 5.56 -14.87 -7.26
C ASP A 155 4.90 -14.66 -5.88
N LEU A 156 4.36 -13.46 -5.62
CA LEU A 156 3.67 -13.14 -4.38
C LEU A 156 2.31 -13.83 -4.42
N THR A 157 2.17 -14.90 -3.63
CA THR A 157 0.90 -15.59 -3.41
C THR A 157 -0.10 -14.62 -2.79
N GLU A 158 -1.26 -14.48 -3.43
CA GLU A 158 -2.43 -13.79 -2.89
C GLU A 158 -2.99 -14.59 -1.72
N ASP A 159 -2.34 -14.55 -0.55
CA ASP A 159 -2.99 -14.97 0.68
C ASP A 159 -3.88 -13.84 1.19
N GLY A 160 -5.00 -13.67 0.50
CA GLY A 160 -6.07 -12.76 0.84
C GLY A 160 -6.98 -13.34 1.91
N ARG A 161 -6.44 -13.79 3.05
CA ARG A 161 -7.21 -14.04 4.27
C ARG A 161 -6.36 -13.81 5.51
N GLU A 162 -6.51 -12.64 6.10
CA GLU A 162 -6.93 -12.48 7.50
C GLU A 162 -6.83 -10.99 7.87
N ASP A 163 -7.98 -10.37 8.15
CA ASP A 163 -8.02 -9.31 9.15
C ASP A 163 -7.48 -9.92 10.44
N HIS A 164 -6.18 -9.88 10.66
CA HIS A 164 -5.61 -10.20 11.96
C HIS A 164 -5.96 -9.05 12.91
N PRO A 165 -6.82 -9.27 13.93
CA PRO A 165 -6.84 -8.36 15.05
C PRO A 165 -5.48 -8.53 15.75
N HIS A 166 -4.64 -7.51 15.70
CA HIS A 166 -3.46 -7.36 16.56
C HIS A 166 -2.55 -8.61 16.65
N GLY A 167 -1.78 -8.90 15.59
CA GLY A 167 -0.84 -10.05 15.57
C GLY A 167 0.55 -9.68 15.06
N GLY A 168 1.21 -8.70 15.66
CA GLY A 168 2.58 -8.31 15.29
C GLY A 168 3.04 -6.96 15.83
N PHE A 169 2.09 -6.15 16.31
CA PHE A 169 2.34 -4.88 16.95
C PHE A 169 2.42 -5.10 18.46
N ARG A 170 3.63 -5.09 19.02
CA ARG A 170 3.78 -4.78 20.44
C ARG A 170 3.54 -3.29 20.59
N GLU A 171 2.42 -2.93 21.22
CA GLU A 171 2.25 -1.63 21.85
C GLU A 171 3.15 -1.63 23.08
N ASP A 172 4.39 -1.19 22.91
CA ASP A 172 5.27 -0.93 24.05
C ASP A 172 4.87 0.44 24.66
N LEU A 173 4.63 0.37 25.96
CA LEU A 173 4.14 1.36 26.94
C LEU A 173 4.57 2.83 26.74
#